data_AF-A0A922S1S9-F1
#
_entry.id   AF-A0A922S1S9-F1
#
_cell.length_a   1.000
_cell.length_b   1.000
_cell.length_c   1.000
_cell.angle_alpha   90.00
_cell.angle_beta   90.00
_cell.angle_gamma   90.00
#
_symmetry.space_group_name_H-M   'P 1'
#
loop_
_entity.id
_entity.type
_entity.pdbx_description
1 polymer ?
#
loop_
_entity_poly.entity_id
_entity_poly.type
_entity_poly.pdbx_seq_one_letter_code
_entity_poly.pdbx_strand_id
1 'polypeptide(L)'
;MLVLNSFRRLINTQSISFQPRIRKLFIQVQETPNPNSLKYFPGKPVLGSGTRDFPSCTQSTSSPLARQLFRIEGVERVFFGPDFITITKNDDFEWAVIKPDVYATIMDFYSSGQPVVSEEKAQDLNKTCDEEDETVLMIKELLDTRIRPTVQEDGGDIIFKVISYFSCSCSVVFFVFCSDN
;
A
#
# COMPACT_ATOMS: atom_id res chain seq x y z
N MET A 1 -30.09 55.40 12.16
CA MET A 1 -28.87 55.26 11.35
C MET A 1 -27.93 54.32 12.11
N LEU A 2 -27.88 53.05 11.66
CA LEU A 2 -26.72 52.15 11.69
C LEU A 2 -26.17 51.68 13.07
N VAL A 3 -25.82 50.43 13.35
CA VAL A 3 -25.93 49.13 12.68
C VAL A 3 -25.31 48.07 13.62
N LEU A 4 -25.91 46.87 13.65
CA LEU A 4 -25.33 45.52 13.86
C LEU A 4 -24.57 45.23 15.18
N ASN A 5 -25.13 44.37 16.03
CA ASN A 5 -25.06 42.90 15.95
C ASN A 5 -23.68 42.32 16.29
N SER A 6 -23.69 41.51 17.36
CA SER A 6 -23.15 40.15 17.42
C SER A 6 -21.71 39.96 16.98
N PHE A 7 -20.85 39.47 17.87
CA PHE A 7 -20.15 38.21 17.63
C PHE A 7 -19.40 37.79 18.90
N ARG A 8 -20.04 36.91 19.67
CA ARG A 8 -19.33 35.94 20.51
C ARG A 8 -18.39 35.16 19.58
N ARG A 9 -17.08 35.30 19.74
CA ARG A 9 -16.13 34.30 19.25
C ARG A 9 -15.58 33.53 20.42
N LEU A 10 -16.20 32.39 20.64
CA LEU A 10 -15.65 31.24 21.35
C LEU A 10 -14.31 30.89 20.70
N ILE A 11 -13.21 31.29 21.34
CA ILE A 11 -11.94 30.58 21.17
C ILE A 11 -12.10 29.23 21.88
N ASN A 12 -12.67 28.27 21.14
CA ASN A 12 -12.65 26.87 21.50
C ASN A 12 -11.22 26.37 21.29
N THR A 13 -10.36 26.61 22.27
CA THR A 13 -9.05 25.97 22.35
C THR A 13 -9.32 24.52 22.70
N GLN A 14 -9.67 23.71 21.69
CA GLN A 14 -9.65 22.26 21.84
C GLN A 14 -8.22 21.90 22.20
N SER A 15 -8.02 21.57 23.47
CA SER A 15 -6.85 20.91 23.99
C SER A 15 -6.66 19.64 23.16
N ILE A 16 -5.78 19.70 22.17
CA ILE A 16 -5.24 18.50 21.52
C ILE A 16 -4.48 17.80 22.62
N SER A 17 -5.15 16.85 23.28
CA SER A 17 -4.51 15.94 24.21
C SER A 17 -3.54 15.09 23.38
N PHE A 18 -2.30 15.55 23.25
CA PHE A 18 -1.20 14.74 22.78
C PHE A 18 -0.91 13.74 23.88
N GLN A 19 -1.72 12.68 23.95
CA GLN A 19 -1.35 11.51 24.72
C GLN A 19 -0.25 10.81 23.94
N PRO A 20 1.00 10.73 24.43
CA PRO A 20 2.00 9.85 23.87
C PRO A 20 1.56 8.45 24.28
N ARG A 21 0.60 7.89 23.55
CA ARG A 21 0.27 6.49 23.66
C ARG A 21 1.48 5.80 23.02
N ILE A 22 2.46 5.41 23.84
CA ILE A 22 3.53 4.47 23.45
C ILE A 22 2.82 3.14 23.16
N ARG A 23 2.15 3.10 22.00
CA ARG A 23 1.71 1.86 21.40
C ARG A 23 3.01 1.25 20.92
N LYS A 24 3.48 0.19 21.59
CA LYS A 24 4.53 -0.67 21.03
C LYS A 24 4.07 -1.05 19.62
N LEU A 25 4.65 -0.40 18.62
CA LEU A 25 4.41 -0.76 17.22
C LEU A 25 5.28 -1.98 16.97
N PHE A 26 4.66 -3.16 17.00
CA PHE A 26 5.35 -4.40 16.67
C PHE A 26 5.13 -4.68 15.19
N ILE A 27 6.17 -4.48 14.40
CA ILE A 27 6.13 -4.77 12.97
C ILE A 27 6.57 -6.23 12.79
N GLN A 28 5.68 -7.07 12.28
CA GLN A 28 6.04 -8.44 11.90
C GLN A 28 6.56 -8.45 10.47
N VAL A 29 7.57 -9.29 10.20
CA VAL A 29 8.08 -9.50 8.84
C VAL A 29 7.84 -10.95 8.46
N GLN A 30 7.26 -11.14 7.28
CA GLN A 30 7.11 -12.43 6.64
C GLN A 30 7.92 -12.44 5.36
N GLU A 31 8.59 -13.57 5.13
CA GLU A 31 9.27 -13.84 3.88
C GLU A 31 8.23 -14.15 2.81
N THR A 32 8.54 -13.74 1.59
CA THR A 32 7.74 -14.10 0.42
C THR A 32 8.54 -15.12 -0.40
N PRO A 33 7.91 -15.91 -1.28
CA PRO A 33 8.65 -16.81 -2.17
C PRO A 33 9.66 -16.07 -3.07
N ASN A 34 9.53 -14.74 -3.21
CA ASN A 34 10.54 -13.90 -3.85
C ASN A 34 11.59 -13.45 -2.81
N PRO A 35 12.87 -13.87 -2.92
CA PRO A 35 13.93 -13.48 -1.98
C PRO A 35 14.18 -11.97 -1.94
N ASN A 36 13.82 -11.25 -3.01
CA ASN A 36 13.94 -9.80 -3.11
C ASN A 36 12.74 -9.05 -2.55
N SER A 37 11.69 -9.74 -2.08
CA SER A 37 10.51 -9.11 -1.50
C SER A 37 10.23 -9.59 -0.09
N LEU A 38 10.00 -8.64 0.81
CA LEU A 38 9.57 -8.92 2.18
C LEU A 38 8.27 -8.20 2.49
N LYS A 39 7.42 -8.87 3.28
CA LYS A 39 6.11 -8.37 3.69
C LYS A 39 6.16 -7.93 5.16
N TYR A 40 5.79 -6.69 5.41
CA TYR A 40 5.81 -6.03 6.72
C TYR A 40 4.37 -5.79 7.19
N PHE A 41 4.08 -6.19 8.42
CA PHE A 41 2.77 -6.02 9.05
C PHE A 41 2.92 -5.11 10.27
N PRO A 42 2.54 -3.83 10.17
CA PRO A 42 2.63 -2.88 11.28
C PRO A 42 1.58 -3.10 12.38
N GLY A 43 0.67 -4.07 12.23
CA GLY A 43 -0.42 -4.33 13.17
C GLY A 43 -1.50 -3.22 13.19
N LYS A 44 -1.48 -2.35 12.18
CA LYS A 44 -2.46 -1.28 11.94
C LYS A 44 -2.88 -1.29 10.48
N PRO A 45 -4.11 -0.86 10.16
CA PRO A 45 -4.51 -0.69 8.78
C PRO A 45 -3.59 0.32 8.08
N VAL A 46 -3.13 -0.03 6.89
CA VAL A 46 -2.29 0.80 6.02
C VAL A 46 -3.20 1.59 5.08
N LEU A 47 -3.90 0.88 4.20
CA LEU A 47 -4.94 1.45 3.33
C LEU A 47 -6.36 1.25 3.89
N GLY A 48 -6.55 0.25 4.76
CA GLY A 48 -7.87 -0.15 5.28
C GLY A 48 -8.70 -0.96 4.28
N SER A 49 -8.75 -0.55 3.01
CA SER A 49 -9.40 -1.29 1.92
C SER A 49 -8.67 -1.10 0.60
N GLY A 50 -8.61 -2.15 -0.22
CA GLY A 50 -7.92 -2.14 -1.51
C GLY A 50 -6.42 -2.35 -1.40
N THR A 51 -5.74 -2.13 -2.50
CA THR A 51 -4.30 -2.33 -2.67
C THR A 51 -3.75 -1.23 -3.56
N ARG A 52 -2.50 -0.83 -3.32
CA ARG A 52 -1.82 0.14 -4.18
C ARG A 52 -0.35 -0.21 -4.33
N ASP A 53 0.11 -0.27 -5.56
CA ASP A 53 1.50 -0.47 -5.93
C ASP A 53 2.15 0.85 -6.36
N PHE A 54 3.44 0.91 -6.08
CA PHE A 54 4.29 2.03 -6.39
C PHE A 54 5.53 1.42 -7.02
N PRO A 55 5.61 1.36 -8.36
CA PRO A 55 6.77 0.81 -9.05
C PRO A 55 7.93 1.80 -9.14
N SER A 56 7.72 3.08 -8.82
CA SER A 56 8.76 4.10 -8.85
C SER A 56 8.51 5.24 -7.86
N CYS A 57 9.60 5.93 -7.50
CA CYS A 57 9.57 7.08 -6.61
C CYS A 57 8.62 8.21 -7.10
N THR A 58 8.47 8.41 -8.42
CA THR A 58 7.58 9.45 -8.96
C THR A 58 6.10 9.19 -8.63
N GLN A 59 5.70 7.91 -8.65
CA GLN A 59 4.33 7.49 -8.32
C GLN A 59 4.07 7.47 -6.80
N SER A 60 5.13 7.53 -5.98
CA SER A 60 5.03 7.58 -4.51
C SER A 60 4.44 8.89 -3.98
N THR A 61 4.31 9.93 -4.80
CA THR A 61 3.74 11.24 -4.40
C THR A 61 2.35 11.13 -3.79
N SER A 62 1.58 10.11 -4.18
CA SER A 62 0.23 9.83 -3.65
C SER A 62 0.24 9.36 -2.18
N SER A 63 1.40 8.94 -1.64
CA SER A 63 1.54 8.49 -0.26
C SER A 63 2.80 9.05 0.40
N PRO A 64 2.68 9.79 1.52
CA PRO A 64 3.84 10.25 2.28
C PRO A 64 4.71 9.10 2.79
N LEU A 65 4.12 7.96 3.17
CA LEU A 65 4.83 6.77 3.61
C LEU A 65 5.65 6.15 2.47
N ALA A 66 5.05 5.96 1.29
CA ALA A 66 5.77 5.41 0.14
C ALA A 66 6.98 6.28 -0.21
N ARG A 67 6.80 7.61 -0.22
CA ARG A 67 7.89 8.55 -0.49
C ARG A 67 9.04 8.44 0.51
N GLN A 68 8.75 8.17 1.78
CA GLN A 68 9.80 7.97 2.78
C GLN A 68 10.53 6.64 2.57
N LEU A 69 9.81 5.57 2.24
CA LEU A 69 10.40 4.26 1.94
C LEU A 69 11.33 4.29 0.72
N PHE A 70 10.97 5.05 -0.33
CA PHE A 70 11.82 5.24 -1.51
C PHE A 70 13.08 6.08 -1.28
N ARG A 71 13.23 6.73 -0.12
CA ARG A 71 14.49 7.41 0.24
C ARG A 71 15.56 6.45 0.71
N ILE A 72 15.17 5.23 1.08
CA ILE A 72 16.10 4.19 1.51
C ILE A 72 16.78 3.63 0.25
N GLU A 73 18.10 3.62 0.26
CA GLU A 73 18.88 3.07 -0.85
C GLU A 73 18.63 1.56 -0.97
N GLY A 74 18.38 1.10 -2.20
CA GLY A 74 18.08 -0.30 -2.48
C GLY A 74 16.60 -0.66 -2.49
N VAL A 75 15.67 0.24 -2.16
CA VAL A 75 14.23 0.00 -2.35
C VAL A 75 13.83 0.28 -3.81
N GLU A 76 13.38 -0.75 -4.52
CA GLU A 76 12.99 -0.65 -5.93
C GLU A 76 11.48 -0.45 -6.10
N ARG A 77 10.67 -1.17 -5.33
CA ARG A 77 9.21 -1.15 -5.43
C ARG A 77 8.56 -1.27 -4.07
N VAL A 78 7.44 -0.57 -3.89
CA VAL A 78 6.65 -0.61 -2.66
C VAL A 78 5.21 -0.94 -3.00
N PHE A 79 4.60 -1.85 -2.26
CA PHE A 79 3.21 -2.26 -2.41
C PHE A 79 2.50 -2.17 -1.08
N PHE A 80 1.33 -1.53 -1.06
CA PHE A 80 0.47 -1.44 0.11
C PHE A 80 -0.75 -2.33 -0.08
N GLY A 81 -0.94 -3.21 0.89
CA GLY A 81 -2.16 -3.94 1.11
C GLY A 81 -3.08 -3.23 2.12
N PRO A 82 -4.19 -3.89 2.52
CA PRO A 82 -5.11 -3.35 3.51
C PRO A 82 -4.42 -3.14 4.87
N ASP A 83 -3.59 -4.11 5.29
CA ASP A 83 -2.94 -4.19 6.60
C ASP A 83 -1.43 -4.52 6.52
N PHE A 84 -0.87 -4.63 5.32
CA PHE A 84 0.53 -4.99 5.10
C PHE A 84 1.21 -4.07 4.07
N ILE A 85 2.55 -4.06 4.12
CA ILE A 85 3.43 -3.34 3.19
C ILE A 85 4.42 -4.35 2.64
N THR A 86 4.47 -4.54 1.33
CA THR A 86 5.51 -5.33 0.68
C THR A 86 6.55 -4.39 0.09
N ILE A 87 7.82 -4.66 0.36
CA ILE A 87 8.95 -3.91 -0.18
C ILE A 87 9.77 -4.87 -1.01
N THR A 88 10.07 -4.47 -2.25
CA THR A 88 11.01 -5.16 -3.11
C THR A 88 12.30 -4.37 -3.13
N LYS A 89 13.40 -5.04 -2.86
CA LYS A 89 14.74 -4.48 -2.95
C LYS A 89 15.38 -4.79 -4.31
N ASN A 90 16.39 -4.01 -4.66
CA ASN A 90 17.32 -4.35 -5.73
C ASN A 90 18.24 -5.51 -5.31
N ASP A 91 18.78 -6.24 -6.28
CA ASP A 91 19.72 -7.36 -6.09
C ASP A 91 21.05 -6.91 -5.50
N ASP A 92 21.47 -5.67 -5.77
CA ASP A 92 22.75 -5.11 -5.31
C ASP A 92 22.84 -4.91 -3.78
N PHE A 93 21.72 -4.96 -3.07
CA PHE A 93 21.64 -4.68 -1.64
C PHE A 93 21.19 -5.88 -0.83
N GLU A 94 21.71 -5.99 0.39
CA GLU A 94 21.30 -7.01 1.35
C GLU A 94 20.20 -6.50 2.28
N TRP A 95 19.28 -7.41 2.63
CA TRP A 95 18.22 -7.11 3.60
C TRP A 95 18.75 -6.73 4.98
N ALA A 96 19.94 -7.19 5.38
CA ALA A 96 20.54 -6.84 6.67
C ALA A 96 20.77 -5.32 6.81
N VAL A 97 21.02 -4.63 5.69
CA VAL A 97 21.23 -3.18 5.65
C VAL A 97 19.89 -2.44 5.51
N ILE A 98 19.00 -2.91 4.63
CA ILE A 98 17.73 -2.23 4.34
C ILE A 98 16.71 -2.37 5.48
N LYS A 99 16.66 -3.54 6.14
CA LYS A 99 15.69 -3.83 7.22
C LYS A 99 15.65 -2.74 8.29
N PRO A 100 16.76 -2.38 8.99
CA PRO A 100 16.70 -1.38 10.06
C PRO A 100 16.12 -0.02 9.60
N ASP A 101 16.48 0.44 8.40
CA ASP A 101 15.98 1.71 7.85
C ASP A 101 14.49 1.66 7.52
N VAL A 102 14.03 0.53 6.98
CA VAL A 102 12.60 0.29 6.73
C VAL A 102 11.81 0.30 8.04
N TYR A 103 12.30 -0.40 9.07
CA TYR A 103 11.67 -0.41 10.39
C TYR A 103 11.58 1.00 10.98
N ALA A 104 12.69 1.76 10.95
CA ALA A 104 12.73 3.13 11.45
C ALA A 104 11.72 4.02 10.71
N THR A 105 11.70 3.95 9.38
CA THR A 105 10.78 4.75 8.55
C THR A 105 9.31 4.46 8.87
N ILE A 106 8.94 3.17 8.99
CA ILE A 106 7.57 2.77 9.31
C ILE A 106 7.22 3.24 10.74
N MET A 107 8.12 3.05 11.70
CA MET A 107 7.90 3.49 13.09
C MET A 107 7.72 5.02 13.19
N ASP A 108 8.58 5.79 12.53
CA ASP A 108 8.53 7.25 12.52
C ASP A 108 7.24 7.74 11.86
N PHE A 109 6.85 7.14 10.74
CA PHE A 109 5.61 7.47 10.07
C PHE A 109 4.39 7.26 10.98
N TYR A 110 4.26 6.09 11.59
CA TYR A 110 3.13 5.80 12.49
C TYR A 110 3.18 6.56 13.82
N SER A 111 4.36 7.04 14.22
CA SER A 111 4.53 7.92 15.39
C SER A 111 4.16 9.36 15.07
N SER A 112 4.43 9.82 13.84
CA SER A 112 4.05 11.14 13.35
C SER A 112 2.53 11.31 13.16
N GLY A 113 1.80 10.21 12.98
CA GLY A 113 0.35 10.21 12.79
C GLY A 113 -0.09 10.80 11.44
N GLN A 114 0.81 10.90 10.46
CA GLN A 114 0.50 11.40 9.12
C GLN A 114 -0.47 10.45 8.38
N PRO A 115 -1.30 10.97 7.47
CA PRO A 115 -2.16 10.14 6.63
C PRO A 115 -1.32 9.28 5.68
N VAL A 116 -1.68 8.00 5.55
CA VAL A 116 -0.95 7.04 4.68
C VAL A 116 -1.11 7.39 3.21
N VAL A 117 -2.26 7.93 2.81
CA VAL A 117 -2.54 8.37 1.44
C VAL A 117 -2.98 9.83 1.49
N SER A 118 -2.41 10.66 0.63
CA SER A 118 -2.89 12.04 0.45
C SER A 118 -4.24 11.99 -0.27
N GLU A 119 -5.30 12.46 0.38
CA GLU A 119 -6.70 12.36 -0.08
C GLU A 119 -6.97 13.04 -1.44
N GLU A 120 -6.05 13.87 -1.92
CA GLU A 120 -6.16 14.71 -3.11
C GLU A 120 -6.20 13.92 -4.44
N LYS A 121 -5.88 12.62 -4.44
CA LYS A 121 -5.94 11.73 -5.61
C LYS A 121 -6.84 10.51 -5.44
N ALA A 122 -7.66 10.45 -4.39
CA ALA A 122 -8.60 9.35 -4.19
C ALA A 122 -9.80 9.41 -5.15
N GLN A 123 -10.11 10.58 -5.72
CA GLN A 123 -11.35 10.82 -6.47
C GLN A 123 -11.27 10.58 -8.00
N ASP A 124 -10.09 10.35 -8.57
CA ASP A 124 -9.92 10.18 -10.03
C ASP A 124 -9.64 8.73 -10.45
N LEU A 125 -9.94 7.77 -9.56
CA LEU A 125 -9.52 6.37 -9.67
C LEU A 125 -10.66 5.36 -9.87
N ASN A 126 -11.90 5.85 -9.95
CA ASN A 126 -13.09 5.05 -10.25
C ASN A 126 -13.47 5.12 -11.74
N LYS A 127 -12.49 5.20 -12.65
CA LYS A 127 -12.71 4.75 -14.02
C LYS A 127 -12.39 3.28 -14.06
N THR A 128 -13.42 2.46 -13.90
CA THR A 128 -13.43 1.07 -14.33
C THR A 128 -12.97 1.04 -15.78
N CYS A 129 -11.88 0.32 -16.04
CA CYS A 129 -11.66 -0.21 -17.38
C CYS A 129 -12.74 -1.28 -17.52
N ASP A 130 -13.70 -1.06 -18.40
CA ASP A 130 -14.86 -1.93 -18.52
C ASP A 130 -14.40 -3.38 -18.72
N GLU A 131 -15.15 -4.32 -18.14
CA GLU A 131 -14.95 -5.77 -18.24
C GLU A 131 -14.97 -6.29 -19.70
N GLU A 132 -15.19 -5.39 -20.66
CA GLU A 132 -15.32 -5.61 -22.09
C GLU A 132 -14.05 -5.25 -22.89
N ASP A 133 -12.96 -4.79 -22.26
CA ASP A 133 -11.70 -4.60 -22.98
C ASP A 133 -11.18 -5.97 -23.48
N GLU A 134 -11.01 -6.09 -24.79
CA GLU A 134 -10.49 -7.29 -25.48
C GLU A 134 -9.20 -7.79 -24.83
N THR A 135 -8.36 -6.87 -24.34
CA THR A 135 -7.12 -7.18 -23.63
C THR A 135 -7.37 -7.86 -22.29
N VAL A 136 -8.37 -7.40 -21.53
CA VAL A 136 -8.72 -7.95 -20.21
C VAL A 136 -9.36 -9.33 -20.36
N LEU A 137 -10.22 -9.52 -21.36
CA LEU A 137 -10.80 -10.81 -21.72
C LEU A 137 -9.72 -11.83 -22.10
N MET A 138 -8.76 -11.43 -22.93
CA MET A 138 -7.62 -12.29 -23.30
C MET A 138 -6.76 -12.67 -22.09
N ILE A 139 -6.49 -11.73 -21.17
CA ILE A 139 -5.75 -12.03 -19.94
C ILE A 139 -6.51 -13.01 -19.04
N LYS A 140 -7.83 -12.85 -18.90
CA LYS A 140 -8.67 -13.78 -18.14
C LYS A 140 -8.64 -15.19 -18.72
N GLU A 141 -8.78 -15.33 -20.04
CA GLU A 141 -8.74 -16.64 -20.70
C GLU A 141 -7.38 -17.35 -20.49
N LEU A 142 -6.26 -16.63 -20.61
CA LEU A 142 -4.93 -17.19 -20.38
C LEU A 142 -4.71 -17.61 -18.91
N LEU A 143 -5.21 -16.82 -17.96
CA LEU A 143 -5.14 -17.15 -16.53
C LEU A 143 -5.94 -18.42 -16.22
N ASP A 144 -7.17 -18.53 -16.74
CA ASP A 144 -8.06 -19.64 -16.48
C ASP A 144 -7.59 -20.94 -17.13
N THR A 145 -7.04 -20.88 -18.34
CA THR A 145 -6.64 -22.07 -19.10
C THR A 145 -5.28 -22.64 -18.73
N ARG A 146 -4.33 -21.80 -18.28
CA ARG A 146 -2.95 -22.24 -18.03
C ARG A 146 -2.47 -22.08 -16.60
N ILE A 147 -2.90 -21.04 -15.89
CA ILE A 147 -2.28 -20.68 -14.61
C ILE A 147 -3.09 -21.25 -13.44
N ARG A 148 -4.42 -21.19 -13.48
CA ARG A 148 -5.28 -21.83 -12.48
C ARG A 148 -5.04 -23.32 -12.27
N PRO A 149 -4.92 -24.18 -13.30
CA PRO A 149 -4.74 -25.62 -13.08
C PRO A 149 -3.47 -25.90 -12.27
N THR A 150 -2.37 -25.21 -12.57
CA THR A 150 -1.10 -25.38 -11.84
C THR A 150 -1.16 -24.82 -10.41
N VAL A 151 -1.91 -23.74 -10.17
CA VAL A 151 -2.01 -23.13 -8.83
C VAL A 151 -2.98 -23.91 -7.92
N GLN A 152 -4.02 -24.52 -8.49
CA GLN A 152 -4.96 -25.37 -7.74
C GLN A 152 -4.33 -26.70 -7.32
N GLU A 153 -3.39 -27.25 -8.10
CA GLU A 153 -2.60 -28.43 -7.71
C GLU A 153 -1.75 -28.18 -6.45
N ASP A 154 -1.34 -26.93 -6.22
CA ASP A 154 -0.59 -26.49 -5.03
C ASP A 154 -1.51 -25.99 -3.88
N GLY A 155 -2.84 -26.09 -4.05
CA GLY A 155 -3.83 -25.70 -3.03
C GLY A 155 -4.15 -24.19 -2.97
N GLY A 156 -3.80 -23.43 -4.01
CA GLY A 156 -4.10 -22.00 -4.13
C GLY A 156 -5.25 -21.65 -5.08
N ASP A 157 -5.83 -20.46 -4.92
CA ASP A 157 -6.76 -19.86 -5.89
C ASP A 157 -6.32 -18.44 -6.27
N ILE A 158 -6.64 -18.03 -7.51
CA ILE A 158 -6.24 -16.76 -8.10
C ILE A 158 -7.46 -15.85 -8.23
N ILE A 159 -7.43 -14.71 -7.55
CA ILE A 159 -8.41 -13.65 -7.69
C ILE A 159 -7.85 -12.58 -8.63
N PHE A 160 -8.41 -12.47 -9.82
CA PHE A 160 -8.06 -11.41 -10.76
C PHE A 160 -8.62 -10.07 -10.28
N LYS A 161 -7.74 -9.10 -10.03
CA LYS A 161 -8.11 -7.71 -9.73
C LYS A 161 -7.47 -6.79 -10.76
N VAL A 162 -8.31 -6.03 -11.46
CA VAL A 162 -7.85 -4.96 -12.34
C VAL A 162 -7.48 -3.76 -11.47
N ILE A 163 -6.21 -3.35 -11.52
CA ILE A 163 -5.71 -2.15 -10.84
C ILE A 163 -5.06 -1.27 -11.89
N SER A 164 -5.70 -0.14 -12.22
CA SER A 164 -5.17 0.79 -13.22
C SER A 164 -4.11 1.71 -12.60
N TYR A 165 -2.92 1.72 -13.20
CA TYR A 165 -1.90 2.77 -13.02
C TYR A 165 -1.92 3.71 -14.20
N PHE A 166 -1.63 4.98 -13.92
CA PHE A 166 -1.50 6.07 -14.89
C PHE A 166 -0.28 5.90 -15.84
N SER A 167 0.29 4.71 -15.96
CA SER A 167 1.36 4.37 -16.89
C SER A 167 1.15 2.94 -17.34
N CYS A 168 0.75 2.75 -18.60
CA CYS A 168 0.71 1.52 -19.42
C CYS A 168 1.42 0.29 -18.82
N SER A 169 0.89 -0.29 -17.74
CA SER A 169 1.45 -1.45 -17.05
C SER A 169 0.30 -2.08 -16.28
N CYS A 170 -0.27 -3.14 -16.84
CA CYS A 170 -1.29 -3.94 -16.18
C CYS A 170 -0.57 -4.87 -15.20
N SER A 171 -0.48 -4.46 -13.94
CA SER A 171 0.11 -5.29 -12.88
C SER A 171 -0.93 -6.31 -12.43
N VAL A 172 -0.76 -7.58 -12.82
CA VAL A 172 -1.55 -8.68 -12.26
C VAL A 172 -0.97 -9.00 -10.88
N VAL A 173 -1.69 -8.61 -9.83
CA VAL A 173 -1.30 -8.95 -8.46
C VAL A 173 -1.83 -10.35 -8.15
N PHE A 174 -0.96 -11.35 -8.23
CA PHE A 174 -1.27 -12.70 -7.78
C PHE A 174 -1.32 -12.75 -6.26
N PHE A 175 -2.51 -12.96 -5.70
CA PHE A 175 -2.65 -13.43 -4.33
C PHE A 175 -2.72 -14.95 -4.37
N VAL A 176 -1.60 -15.62 -4.07
CA VAL A 176 -1.64 -17.05 -3.73
C VAL A 176 -2.13 -17.12 -2.29
N PHE A 177 -3.39 -17.51 -2.10
CA PHE A 177 -3.86 -17.94 -0.79
C PHE A 177 -3.53 -19.43 -0.67
N CYS A 178 -2.52 -19.81 0.13
CA CYS A 178 -2.51 -21.15 0.70
C CYS A 178 -3.79 -21.26 1.55
N SER A 179 -4.77 -22.03 1.09
CA SER A 179 -5.81 -22.49 2.01
C SER A 179 -5.16 -23.51 2.91
N ASP A 180 -4.72 -23.09 4.09
CA ASP A 180 -4.40 -24.03 5.17
C ASP A 180 -5.69 -24.81 5.49
N ASN A 181 -5.76 -26.06 5.03
CA ASN A 181 -6.69 -27.08 5.51
C ASN A 181 -5.90 -28.23 6.11
#